data_AF-A0A532EA16-F1
#
_entry.id   AF-A0A532EA16-F1
#
_cell.length_a   1.000
_cell.length_b   1.000
_cell.length_c   1.000
_cell.angle_alpha   90.00
_cell.angle_beta   90.00
_cell.angle_gamma   90.00
#
_symmetry.space_group_name_H-M   'P 1'
#
loop_
_entity.id
_entity.type
_entity.pdbx_description
1 polymer ?
#
loop_
_entity_poly.entity_id
_entity_poly.type
_entity_poly.pdbx_seq_one_letter_code
_entity_poly.pdbx_strand_id
1 'polypeptide(L)' 'MPDTTTRIVPMCELCRRVYDHSTDAAHTSVWTQLQTYVTRHRLHAKQVVFSPSYCNDCQDGYTLAATYGQH' A
#
# COMPACT_ATOMS: atom_id res chain seq x y z
N MET A 1 -22.29 -19.02 -5.96
CA MET A 1 -21.58 -18.22 -4.94
C MET A 1 -20.73 -17.22 -5.71
N PRO A 2 -20.77 -15.90 -5.42
CA PRO A 2 -19.89 -14.99 -6.14
C PRO A 2 -18.45 -15.28 -5.71
N ASP A 3 -17.63 -15.66 -6.70
CA ASP A 3 -16.19 -15.81 -6.58
C ASP A 3 -15.63 -14.59 -5.85
N THR A 4 -15.21 -14.78 -4.60
CA THR A 4 -14.68 -13.67 -3.82
C THR A 4 -13.20 -13.60 -4.13
N THR A 5 -12.85 -12.98 -5.27
CA THR A 5 -11.45 -12.89 -5.71
C THR A 5 -10.63 -12.18 -4.63
N THR A 6 -9.72 -12.94 -4.01
CA THR A 6 -8.76 -12.39 -3.06
C THR A 6 -7.77 -11.49 -3.80
N ARG A 7 -7.59 -10.27 -3.29
CA ARG A 7 -6.63 -9.29 -3.81
C ARG A 7 -5.37 -9.31 -2.96
N ILE A 8 -4.22 -9.43 -3.62
CA ILE A 8 -2.92 -9.23 -2.98
C ILE A 8 -2.61 -7.74 -3.05
N VAL A 9 -2.43 -7.10 -1.89
CA VAL A 9 -2.25 -5.66 -1.77
C VAL A 9 -0.89 -5.38 -1.12
N PRO A 10 0.06 -4.72 -1.81
CA PRO A 10 1.32 -4.32 -1.21
C PRO A 10 1.07 -3.37 -0.04
N MET A 11 1.71 -3.63 1.09
CA MET A 11 1.61 -2.83 2.29
C MET A 11 3.00 -2.50 2.80
N CYS A 12 3.23 -1.22 3.06
CA CYS A 12 4.45 -0.74 3.67
C CYS A 12 4.61 -1.35 5.06
N GLU A 13 5.72 -2.01 5.32
CA GLU A 13 5.99 -2.62 6.63
C GLU A 13 6.15 -1.58 7.74
N LEU A 14 6.64 -0.38 7.39
CA LEU A 14 6.91 0.69 8.36
C LEU A 14 5.68 1.54 8.68
N CYS A 15 5.05 2.13 7.67
CA CYS A 15 3.96 3.10 7.89
C CYS A 15 2.56 2.51 7.62
N ARG A 16 2.47 1.22 7.26
CA ARG A 16 1.21 0.49 7.05
C ARG A 16 0.31 1.06 5.95
N ARG A 17 0.82 1.98 5.12
CA ARG A 17 0.15 2.42 3.89
C ARG A 17 0.09 1.28 2.88
N VAL A 18 -0.98 1.25 2.10
CA VAL A 18 -1.19 0.24 1.06
C VAL A 18 -1.03 0.86 -0.32
N TYR A 19 -0.54 0.08 -1.27
CA TYR A 19 -0.38 0.51 -2.64
C TYR A 19 -1.72 0.33 -3.37
N ASP A 20 -2.30 1.44 -3.80
CA ASP A 20 -3.50 1.46 -4.62
C ASP A 20 -3.12 1.56 -6.09
N HIS A 21 -3.20 0.44 -6.81
CA HIS A 21 -3.23 0.44 -8.27
C HIS A 21 -4.59 0.99 -8.72
N SER A 22 -4.75 2.31 -8.69
CA SER A 22 -5.97 2.91 -9.20
C SER A 22 -6.09 2.62 -10.71
N THR A 23 -7.23 2.08 -11.11
CA THR A 23 -7.64 1.92 -12.51
C THR A 23 -8.38 3.15 -13.03
N ASP A 24 -8.44 4.23 -12.25
CA ASP A 24 -9.10 5.47 -12.69
C ASP A 24 -8.42 6.00 -13.95
N ALA A 25 -9.12 6.79 -14.76
CA ALA A 25 -8.65 7.29 -16.06
C ALA A 25 -7.30 8.04 -16.02
N ALA A 26 -6.85 8.46 -14.83
CA ALA A 26 -5.55 9.09 -14.62
C ALA A 26 -4.40 8.08 -14.36
N HIS A 27 -4.68 6.78 -14.19
CA HIS A 27 -3.72 5.70 -13.89
C HIS A 27 -2.73 6.04 -12.76
N THR A 28 -3.14 6.88 -11.80
CA THR A 28 -2.27 7.32 -10.71
C THR A 28 -2.24 6.24 -9.63
N SER A 29 -1.20 5.41 -9.67
CA SER A 29 -0.92 4.49 -8.57
C SER A 29 -0.35 5.27 -7.39
N VAL A 30 -0.90 5.07 -6.19
CA VAL A 30 -0.56 5.88 -5.01
C VAL A 30 -0.53 5.05 -3.73
N TRP A 31 0.40 5.37 -2.83
CA TRP A 31 0.41 4.86 -1.47
C TRP A 31 -0.64 5.60 -0.63
N THR A 32 -1.60 4.88 -0.07
CA THR A 32 -2.72 5.47 0.68
C THR A 32 -2.97 4.75 2.01
N GLN A 33 -3.83 5.31 2.85
CA GLN A 33 -4.26 4.65 4.08
C GLN A 33 -5.17 3.47 3.77
N LEU A 34 -5.07 2.41 4.58
CA LEU A 34 -5.89 1.20 4.42
C LEU A 34 -7.39 1.52 4.40
N GLN A 35 -7.86 2.40 5.29
CA GLN A 35 -9.27 2.79 5.35
C GLN A 35 -9.76 3.42 4.03
N THR A 36 -8.96 4.30 3.43
CA THR A 36 -9.25 4.92 2.13
C THR A 36 -9.35 3.86 1.04
N TYR A 37 -8.39 2.93 1.01
CA TYR A 37 -8.37 1.83 0.04
C TYR A 37 -9.60 0.92 0.16
N VAL A 38 -9.92 0.43 1.35
CA VAL A 38 -11.09 -0.47 1.54
C VAL A 38 -12.41 0.22 1.25
N THR A 39 -12.53 1.51 1.57
CA THR A 39 -13.73 2.31 1.28
C THR A 39 -13.91 2.49 -0.23
N ARG A 40 -12.83 2.85 -0.93
CA ARG A 40 -12.83 3.05 -2.39
C ARG A 40 -13.20 1.77 -3.14
N HIS A 41 -12.58 0.65 -2.76
CA HIS A 41 -12.75 -0.65 -3.44
C HIS A 41 -13.88 -1.52 -2.88
N ARG A 42 -14.58 -1.05 -1.84
CA ARG A 42 -15.66 -1.78 -1.14
C ARG A 42 -15.25 -3.21 -0.75
N LEU A 43 -14.07 -3.35 -0.17
CA LEU A 43 -13.48 -4.66 0.15
C LEU A 43 -13.84 -5.12 1.57
N HIS A 44 -14.17 -6.40 1.71
CA HIS A 44 -14.24 -7.09 3.00
C HIS A 44 -12.88 -7.68 3.38
N ALA A 45 -12.65 -7.87 4.69
CA ALA A 45 -11.39 -8.41 5.20
C ALA A 45 -10.98 -9.76 4.55
N LYS A 46 -11.94 -10.65 4.28
CA LYS A 46 -11.70 -11.94 3.62
C LYS A 46 -11.22 -11.84 2.15
N GLN A 47 -11.31 -10.65 1.56
CA GLN A 47 -10.94 -10.40 0.16
C GLN A 47 -9.54 -9.79 0.02
N VAL A 48 -8.83 -9.57 1.14
CA VAL A 48 -7.55 -8.86 1.13
C VAL A 48 -6.48 -9.73 1.78
N VAL A 49 -5.40 -9.94 1.05
CA VAL A 49 -4.14 -10.48 1.56
C VAL A 49 -3.08 -9.42 1.35
N PHE A 50 -2.27 -9.17 2.37
CA PHE A 50 -1.20 -8.17 2.26
C PHE A 50 0.12 -8.84 1.86
N SER A 51 0.82 -8.23 0.91
CA SER A 51 2.22 -8.53 0.64
C SER A 51 3.11 -7.44 1.27
N PRO A 52 4.25 -7.82 1.89
CA PRO A 52 5.17 -6.86 2.47
C PRO A 52 5.86 -6.03 1.38
N SER A 53 6.08 -4.75 1.66
CA SER A 53 6.74 -3.79 0.76
C SER A 53 7.22 -2.56 1.55
N TYR A 54 7.82 -1.59 0.87
CA TYR A 54 8.18 -0.28 1.43
C TYR A 54 7.65 0.82 0.51
N CYS A 55 6.97 1.81 1.08
CA CYS A 55 6.54 2.97 0.30
C CYS A 55 7.70 3.94 0.05
N ASN A 56 7.58 4.78 -0.98
CA ASN A 56 8.60 5.74 -1.39
C ASN A 56 9.06 6.61 -0.21
N ASP A 57 8.14 7.21 0.53
CA ASP A 57 8.46 8.04 1.72
C ASP A 57 9.34 7.30 2.75
N CYS A 58 9.09 5.99 2.94
CA CYS A 58 9.83 5.17 3.89
C CYS A 58 11.18 4.71 3.33
N GLN A 59 11.27 4.44 2.03
CA GLN A 59 12.54 4.15 1.35
C GLN A 59 13.46 5.38 1.37
N ASP A 60 12.90 6.55 1.06
CA ASP A 60 13.62 7.82 1.09
C ASP A 60 14.06 8.17 2.51
N GLY A 61 13.16 8.01 3.49
CA GLY A 61 13.48 8.20 4.91
C GLY A 61 14.60 7.28 5.39
N TYR A 62 14.57 6.00 5.03
CA TYR A 62 15.65 5.06 5.33
C TYR A 62 16.96 5.49 4.68
N THR A 63 16.92 5.87 3.40
CA THR A 63 18.11 6.31 2.65
C THR A 63 18.73 7.56 3.29
N LEU A 64 17.92 8.54 3.68
CA LEU A 64 18.38 9.74 4.37
C LEU A 64 18.97 9.41 5.74
N ALA A 65 18.30 8.57 6.53
CA ALA A 65 18.81 8.14 7.83
C ALA A 65 20.14 7.37 7.70
N ALA A 66 20.28 6.49 6.70
CA ALA A 66 21.52 5.78 6.43
C ALA A 66 22.65 6.71 5.96
N THR A 67 22.32 7.73 5.16
CA THR A 67 23.29 8.70 4.62
C THR A 67 23.79 9.67 5.68
N TYR A 68 22.90 10.17 6.54
CA TYR A 68 23.21 11.26 7.48
C TYR A 68 23.26 10.84 8.95
N GLY A 69 22.85 9.62 9.29
CA GLY A 69 22.85 9.09 10.65
C GLY A 69 24.14 8.38 11.07
N GLN A 70 25.19 8.38 10.22
CA GLN A 70 26.50 7.77 10.48
C GLN A 70 27.47 8.72 11.24
N HIS A 71 26.96 9.67 12.02
CA HIS A 71 27.78 10.59 12.82
C HIS A 71 27.82 10.17 14.29
#